data_AF-A0A8J5CUG1-F1
#
_entry.id   AF-A0A8J5CUG1-F1
#
_cell.length_a   1.000
_cell.length_b   1.000
_cell.length_c   1.000
_cell.angle_alpha   90.00
_cell.angle_beta   90.00
_cell.angle_gamma   90.00
#
_symmetry.space_group_name_H-M   'P 1'
#
loop_
_entity.id
_entity.type
_entity.pdbx_description
1 polymer ?
#
loop_
_entity_poly.entity_id
_entity_poly.type
_entity_poly.pdbx_seq_one_letter_code
_entity_poly.pdbx_strand_id
1 'polypeptide(L)'
;MGTNFSHGANFATVRSTILRQNTTFFQTGYSPFSLDVQFHQFEQFKTRSLLAHTKGAIFKDLLPPEKYFSQALYTFDIGQNDLTSGYVNNLTTEQVKETIPIILGKFTDAVKNVYQLGRRYFWIHNIGPFGCLPYVLA
;
A
#
# COMPACT_ATOMS: atom_id res chain seq x y z
N MET A 1 -4.98 -23.98 -2.21
CA MET A 1 -5.67 -22.71 -1.93
C MET A 1 -6.62 -22.95 -0.77
N GLY A 2 -6.22 -22.59 0.46
CA GLY A 2 -6.99 -22.88 1.68
C GLY A 2 -7.18 -21.67 2.60
N THR A 3 -6.73 -20.48 2.19
CA THR A 3 -6.90 -19.24 2.94
C THR A 3 -8.25 -18.60 2.60
N ASN A 4 -8.96 -18.13 3.62
CA ASN A 4 -10.25 -17.46 3.48
C ASN A 4 -10.06 -15.94 3.43
N PHE A 5 -10.50 -15.31 2.33
CA PHE A 5 -10.44 -13.87 2.09
C PHE A 5 -11.83 -13.22 2.08
N SER A 6 -12.89 -13.93 2.49
CA SER A 6 -14.25 -13.39 2.49
C SER A 6 -14.44 -12.16 3.38
N HIS A 7 -13.54 -11.94 4.34
CA HIS A 7 -13.56 -10.81 5.28
C HIS A 7 -12.49 -9.73 4.99
N GLY A 8 -11.60 -9.96 4.03
CA GLY A 8 -10.55 -8.99 3.69
C GLY A 8 -9.26 -9.62 3.22
N ALA A 9 -8.36 -8.77 2.73
CA ALA A 9 -7.01 -9.11 2.31
C ALA A 9 -6.07 -7.97 2.69
N ASN A 10 -4.84 -8.30 3.07
CA ASN A 10 -3.81 -7.33 3.45
C ASN A 10 -2.63 -7.43 2.48
N PHE A 11 -2.32 -6.32 1.81
CA PHE A 11 -1.19 -6.18 0.87
C PHE A 11 -0.04 -5.36 1.47
N ALA A 12 -0.20 -4.84 2.69
CA ALA A 12 0.82 -4.05 3.35
C ALA A 12 2.06 -4.90 3.65
N THR A 13 3.22 -4.26 3.54
CA THR A 13 4.50 -4.88 3.91
C THR A 13 5.28 -3.94 4.80
N VAL A 14 6.01 -4.54 5.74
CA VAL A 14 6.88 -3.78 6.65
C VAL A 14 7.92 -3.00 5.84
N ARG A 15 8.19 -1.76 6.24
CA ARG A 15 9.14 -0.86 5.55
C ARG A 15 8.81 -0.62 4.07
N SER A 16 7.52 -0.68 3.69
CA SER A 16 7.09 -0.23 2.36
C SER A 16 7.02 1.29 2.27
N THR A 17 7.34 1.80 1.08
CA THR A 17 7.29 3.21 0.71
C THR A 17 6.27 3.46 -0.40
N ILE A 18 5.79 4.69 -0.51
CA ILE A 18 4.97 5.13 -1.65
C ILE A 18 5.82 5.11 -2.92
N LEU A 19 7.03 5.67 -2.85
CA LEU A 19 7.97 5.66 -3.95
C LEU A 19 8.70 4.33 -4.04
N ARG A 20 9.08 3.91 -5.25
CA ARG A 20 10.01 2.79 -5.42
C ARG A 20 11.39 3.20 -4.94
N GLN A 21 12.04 2.33 -4.17
CA GLN A 21 13.40 2.56 -3.71
C GLN A 21 14.40 2.15 -4.80
N ASN A 22 15.42 2.98 -5.02
CA ASN A 22 16.53 2.65 -5.92
C ASN A 22 17.63 1.86 -5.18
N THR A 23 17.21 0.95 -4.31
CA THR A 23 18.08 0.08 -3.50
C THR A 23 17.43 -1.29 -3.36
N THR A 24 18.21 -2.30 -3.00
CA THR A 24 17.68 -3.63 -2.71
C THR A 24 17.31 -3.78 -1.24
N PHE A 25 16.45 -4.75 -0.94
CA PHE A 25 16.12 -5.13 0.44
C PHE A 25 17.39 -5.47 1.25
N PHE A 26 18.40 -6.10 0.67
CA PHE A 26 19.62 -6.45 1.41
C PHE A 26 20.52 -5.25 1.75
N GLN A 27 20.39 -4.13 1.03
CA GLN A 27 21.20 -2.93 1.27
C GLN A 27 20.60 -2.02 2.34
N THR A 28 19.28 -1.81 2.29
CA THR A 28 18.61 -0.82 3.15
C THR A 28 17.50 -1.43 3.99
N GLY A 29 17.05 -2.64 3.65
CA GLY A 29 15.92 -3.34 4.25
C GLY A 29 14.55 -2.74 3.95
N TYR A 30 14.45 -1.81 2.99
CA TYR A 30 13.16 -1.35 2.49
C TYR A 30 12.51 -2.42 1.61
N SER A 31 11.19 -2.54 1.74
CA SER A 31 10.42 -3.54 1.01
C SER A 31 10.41 -3.23 -0.50
N PRO A 32 10.59 -4.23 -1.38
CA PRO A 32 10.39 -4.05 -2.82
C PRO A 32 8.91 -3.89 -3.21
N PHE A 33 7.99 -4.05 -2.26
CA PHE A 33 6.55 -3.92 -2.47
C PHE A 33 6.09 -2.50 -2.10
N SER A 34 6.47 -1.52 -2.92
CA SER A 34 5.98 -0.13 -2.82
C SER A 34 4.47 -0.03 -3.08
N LEU A 35 3.88 1.14 -2.80
CA LEU A 35 2.42 1.33 -2.91
C LEU A 35 1.85 0.93 -4.27
N ASP A 36 2.55 1.24 -5.37
CA ASP A 36 2.13 0.86 -6.71
C ASP A 36 2.17 -0.67 -6.93
N VAL A 37 3.13 -1.36 -6.31
CA VAL A 37 3.20 -2.83 -6.35
C VAL A 37 2.08 -3.45 -5.53
N GLN A 38 1.80 -2.91 -4.33
CA GLN A 38 0.66 -3.33 -3.50
C GLN A 38 -0.67 -3.14 -4.23
N PHE A 39 -0.82 -2.02 -4.95
CA PHE A 39 -1.97 -1.79 -5.82
C PHE A 39 -2.08 -2.85 -6.92
N HIS A 40 -0.98 -3.20 -7.58
CA HIS A 40 -1.00 -4.23 -8.62
C HIS A 40 -1.32 -5.62 -8.06
N GLN A 41 -0.82 -5.96 -6.87
CA GLN A 41 -1.19 -7.18 -6.15
C GLN A 41 -2.69 -7.23 -5.87
N PHE A 42 -3.28 -6.10 -5.45
CA PHE A 42 -4.71 -5.97 -5.26
C PHE A 42 -5.51 -6.14 -6.56
N GLU A 43 -5.06 -5.56 -7.68
CA GLU A 43 -5.71 -5.75 -8.99
C GLU A 43 -5.71 -7.22 -9.39
N GLN A 44 -4.56 -7.89 -9.26
CA GLN A 44 -4.44 -9.33 -9.52
C GLN A 44 -5.35 -10.14 -8.60
N PHE A 45 -5.41 -9.80 -7.31
CA PHE A 45 -6.29 -10.45 -6.34
C PHE A 45 -7.76 -10.31 -6.74
N LYS A 46 -8.23 -9.10 -7.11
CA LYS A 46 -9.60 -8.89 -7.58
C LYS A 46 -9.90 -9.78 -8.78
N THR A 47 -9.11 -9.68 -9.84
CA THR A 47 -9.34 -10.39 -11.10
C THR A 47 -9.33 -11.90 -10.90
N ARG A 48 -8.35 -12.43 -10.18
CA ARG A 48 -8.23 -13.87 -9.92
C ARG A 48 -9.31 -14.38 -8.98
N SER A 49 -9.73 -13.57 -8.00
CA SER A 49 -10.81 -13.96 -7.08
C SER A 49 -12.12 -14.10 -7.82
N LEU A 50 -12.46 -13.13 -8.67
CA LEU A 50 -13.68 -13.19 -9.48
C LEU A 50 -13.66 -14.37 -10.45
N LEU A 51 -12.53 -14.64 -11.10
CA LEU A 51 -12.38 -15.79 -11.99
C LEU A 51 -12.48 -17.13 -11.25
N ALA A 52 -11.92 -17.24 -10.04
CA ALA A 52 -12.01 -18.47 -9.25
C ALA A 52 -13.43 -18.68 -8.70
N HIS A 53 -14.13 -17.59 -8.36
CA HIS A 53 -15.50 -17.62 -7.86
C HIS A 53 -16.50 -18.19 -8.90
N THR A 54 -16.17 -18.20 -10.20
CA THR A 54 -16.99 -18.85 -11.25
C THR A 54 -16.70 -20.35 -11.42
N LYS A 55 -15.61 -20.88 -10.86
CA LYS A 55 -15.08 -22.23 -11.16
C LYS A 55 -15.46 -23.33 -10.17
N GLY A 56 -16.15 -23.04 -9.06
CA GLY A 56 -16.63 -24.09 -8.15
C GLY A 56 -17.11 -23.61 -6.78
N ALA A 57 -17.81 -24.48 -6.05
CA ALA A 57 -18.42 -24.16 -4.75
C ALA A 57 -17.41 -23.76 -3.67
N ILE A 58 -16.27 -24.46 -3.58
CA ILE A 58 -15.23 -24.20 -2.56
C ILE A 58 -14.71 -22.76 -2.62
N PHE A 59 -14.59 -22.17 -3.81
CA PHE A 59 -14.08 -20.81 -3.97
C PHE A 59 -15.11 -19.72 -3.64
N LYS A 60 -16.41 -20.04 -3.68
CA LYS A 60 -17.47 -19.08 -3.30
C LYS A 60 -17.41 -18.73 -1.82
N ASP A 61 -17.06 -19.70 -0.98
CA ASP A 61 -17.02 -19.50 0.47
C ASP A 61 -15.68 -18.90 0.94
N LEU A 62 -14.61 -19.08 0.15
CA LEU A 62 -13.26 -18.63 0.48
C LEU A 62 -12.89 -17.26 -0.12
N LEU A 63 -13.60 -16.79 -1.14
CA LEU A 63 -13.25 -15.58 -1.88
C LEU A 63 -14.40 -14.56 -1.86
N PRO A 64 -14.09 -13.26 -1.83
CA PRO A 64 -15.12 -12.25 -1.78
C PRO A 64 -15.94 -12.22 -3.09
N PRO A 65 -17.29 -12.13 -3.01
CA PRO A 65 -18.12 -11.88 -4.18
C PRO A 65 -17.84 -10.48 -4.73
N GLU A 66 -18.17 -10.24 -6.00
CA GLU A 66 -17.88 -8.98 -6.69
C GLU A 66 -18.38 -7.73 -5.94
N LYS A 67 -19.61 -7.80 -5.41
CA LYS A 67 -20.23 -6.70 -4.64
C LYS A 67 -19.43 -6.28 -3.40
N TYR A 68 -18.63 -7.17 -2.81
CA TYR A 68 -17.82 -6.81 -1.64
C TYR A 68 -16.68 -5.89 -2.01
N PHE A 69 -16.16 -5.93 -3.24
CA PHE A 69 -15.09 -5.02 -3.65
C PHE A 69 -15.55 -3.55 -3.68
N SER A 70 -16.82 -3.25 -3.94
CA SER A 70 -17.34 -1.87 -3.87
C SER A 70 -17.74 -1.45 -2.45
N GLN A 71 -18.07 -2.42 -1.58
CA GLN A 71 -18.53 -2.20 -0.21
C GLN A 71 -17.41 -2.25 0.85
N ALA A 72 -16.27 -2.82 0.51
CA ALA A 72 -15.14 -2.95 1.42
C ALA A 72 -14.55 -1.57 1.80
N LEU A 73 -13.96 -1.54 3.00
CA LEU A 73 -13.15 -0.41 3.48
C LEU A 73 -11.71 -0.56 2.99
N TYR A 74 -11.20 0.48 2.32
CA TYR A 74 -9.84 0.53 1.80
C TYR A 74 -8.97 1.39 2.72
N THR A 75 -8.12 0.73 3.50
CA THR A 75 -7.25 1.36 4.50
C THR A 75 -5.87 1.64 3.92
N PHE A 76 -5.37 2.85 4.09
CA PHE A 76 -4.02 3.26 3.73
C PHE A 76 -3.30 3.78 4.97
N ASP A 77 -2.16 3.17 5.29
CA ASP A 77 -1.23 3.64 6.31
C ASP A 77 0.19 3.48 5.74
N ILE A 78 0.67 4.54 5.10
CA ILE A 78 1.92 4.54 4.32
C ILE A 78 2.44 5.97 4.15
N GLY A 79 3.75 6.11 3.93
CA GLY A 79 4.41 7.39 3.68
C GLY A 79 5.48 7.78 4.70
N GLN A 80 5.38 7.31 5.95
CA GLN A 80 6.40 7.58 6.97
C GLN A 80 7.78 6.97 6.59
N ASN A 81 7.74 5.80 5.96
CA ASN A 81 8.94 5.12 5.49
C ASN A 81 9.63 5.89 4.37
N ASP A 82 8.91 6.64 3.54
CA ASP A 82 9.49 7.48 2.49
C ASP A 82 10.37 8.57 3.11
N LEU A 83 9.86 9.26 4.15
CA LEU A 83 10.64 10.26 4.89
C LEU A 83 11.87 9.63 5.56
N THR A 84 11.69 8.49 6.23
CA THR A 84 12.80 7.76 6.87
C THR A 84 13.85 7.34 5.83
N SER A 85 13.41 6.92 4.64
CA SER A 85 14.31 6.47 3.58
C SER A 85 15.20 7.60 3.07
N GLY A 86 14.71 8.83 3.07
CA GLY A 86 15.53 10.01 2.75
C GLY A 86 16.73 10.15 3.68
N TYR A 87 16.52 10.06 4.99
CA TYR A 87 17.61 10.13 5.97
C TYR A 87 18.57 8.94 5.88
N VAL A 88 18.04 7.72 5.65
CA VAL A 88 18.89 6.53 5.42
C VAL A 88 19.76 6.67 4.18
N ASN A 89 19.32 7.43 3.17
CA ASN A 89 20.09 7.77 1.98
C ASN A 89 20.92 9.07 2.13
N ASN A 90 21.16 9.53 3.36
CA ASN A 90 21.95 10.72 3.68
C ASN A 90 21.43 12.04 3.07
N LEU A 91 20.11 12.15 2.86
CA LEU A 91 19.50 13.42 2.46
C LEU A 91 19.40 14.37 3.65
N THR A 92 19.55 15.68 3.41
CA THR A 92 19.24 16.70 4.40
C THR A 92 17.74 16.81 4.64
N THR A 93 17.33 17.40 5.77
CA THR A 93 15.90 17.66 6.05
C THR A 93 15.23 18.48 4.94
N GLU A 94 15.93 19.45 4.37
CA GLU A 94 15.45 20.27 3.25
C GLU A 94 15.19 19.39 2.01
N GLN A 95 16.15 18.54 1.65
CA GLN A 95 16.00 17.60 0.54
C GLN A 95 14.85 16.60 0.78
N VAL A 96 14.68 16.10 2.01
CA VAL A 96 13.54 15.24 2.34
C VAL A 96 12.21 15.99 2.16
N LYS A 97 12.13 17.25 2.62
CA LYS A 97 10.93 18.08 2.42
C LYS A 97 10.60 18.30 0.95
N GLU A 98 11.62 18.47 0.10
CA GLU A 98 11.45 18.61 -1.36
C GLU A 98 10.83 17.37 -2.02
N THR A 99 10.96 16.18 -1.42
CA THR A 99 10.32 14.96 -1.96
C THR A 99 8.82 14.86 -1.66
N ILE A 100 8.30 15.62 -0.69
CA ILE A 100 6.91 15.49 -0.21
C ILE A 100 5.88 15.69 -1.33
N PRO A 101 5.98 16.70 -2.22
CA PRO A 101 5.03 16.85 -3.32
C PRO A 101 5.00 15.63 -4.26
N ILE A 102 6.14 14.99 -4.50
CA ILE A 102 6.25 13.80 -5.35
C ILE A 102 5.58 12.60 -4.67
N ILE A 103 5.84 12.41 -3.38
CA ILE A 103 5.22 11.37 -2.55
C ILE A 103 3.69 11.53 -2.55
N LEU A 104 3.19 12.75 -2.29
CA LEU A 104 1.76 13.04 -2.28
C LEU A 104 1.11 12.86 -3.66
N GLY A 105 1.82 13.21 -4.74
CA GLY A 105 1.36 12.96 -6.10
C GLY A 105 1.13 11.46 -6.35
N LYS A 106 2.12 10.62 -6.06
CA LYS A 106 2.01 9.17 -6.21
C LYS A 106 0.97 8.53 -5.29
N PHE A 107 0.84 9.02 -4.07
CA PHE A 107 -0.22 8.59 -3.16
C PHE A 107 -1.61 8.92 -3.72
N THR A 108 -1.78 10.15 -4.22
CA THR A 108 -3.04 10.61 -4.82
C THR A 108 -3.41 9.78 -6.03
N ASP A 109 -2.45 9.46 -6.91
CA ASP A 109 -2.66 8.60 -8.07
C ASP A 109 -3.12 7.20 -7.65
N ALA A 110 -2.48 6.59 -6.64
CA ALA A 110 -2.88 5.28 -6.14
C ALA A 110 -4.31 5.27 -5.59
N VAL A 111 -4.69 6.28 -4.79
CA VAL A 111 -6.06 6.43 -4.26
C VAL A 111 -7.06 6.61 -5.42
N LYS A 112 -6.74 7.45 -6.40
CA LYS A 112 -7.57 7.66 -7.60
C LYS A 112 -7.74 6.37 -8.40
N ASN A 113 -6.69 5.59 -8.58
CA ASN A 113 -6.76 4.31 -9.30
C ASN A 113 -7.69 3.34 -8.58
N VAL A 114 -7.59 3.21 -7.26
CA VAL A 114 -8.52 2.41 -6.45
C VAL A 114 -9.95 2.92 -6.59
N TYR A 115 -10.17 4.23 -6.58
CA TYR A 115 -11.49 4.84 -6.79
C TYR A 115 -12.08 4.56 -8.19
N GLN A 116 -11.29 4.72 -9.26
CA GLN A 116 -11.69 4.43 -10.65
C GLN A 116 -12.13 2.98 -10.82
N LEU A 117 -11.50 2.10 -10.04
CA LEU A 117 -11.79 0.70 -9.95
C LEU A 117 -13.12 0.36 -9.21
N GLY A 118 -13.91 1.36 -8.81
CA GLY A 118 -15.26 1.20 -8.24
C GLY A 118 -15.32 1.21 -6.71
N ARG A 119 -14.23 1.57 -6.04
CA ARG A 119 -14.11 1.56 -4.57
C ARG A 119 -14.57 2.88 -4.00
N ARG A 120 -15.25 2.85 -2.85
CA ARG A 120 -15.98 4.00 -2.32
C ARG A 120 -15.68 4.36 -0.87
N TYR A 121 -15.29 3.40 -0.05
CA TYR A 121 -15.02 3.62 1.37
C TYR A 121 -13.52 3.61 1.62
N PHE A 122 -12.97 4.74 2.07
CA PHE A 122 -11.54 4.92 2.30
C PHE A 122 -11.29 5.32 3.74
N TRP A 123 -10.29 4.71 4.35
CA TRP A 123 -9.67 5.18 5.59
C TRP A 123 -8.21 5.49 5.26
N ILE A 124 -7.83 6.76 5.37
CA ILE A 124 -6.45 7.19 5.13
C ILE A 124 -5.88 7.63 6.47
N HIS A 125 -4.90 6.87 6.98
CA HIS A 125 -4.14 7.23 8.17
C HIS A 125 -3.09 8.27 7.80
N ASN A 126 -3.06 9.38 8.54
CA ASN A 126 -2.02 10.40 8.37
C ASN A 126 -0.69 9.94 9.01
N ILE A 127 0.43 10.50 8.55
CA ILE A 127 1.73 10.26 9.19
C ILE A 127 1.72 10.88 10.59
N GLY A 128 2.24 10.15 11.58
CA GLY A 128 2.40 10.64 12.95
C GLY A 128 3.39 11.81 13.05
N PRO A 129 3.65 12.34 14.26
CA PRO A 129 4.59 13.43 14.48
C PRO A 129 6.05 12.97 14.24
N PHE A 130 6.43 12.86 12.96
CA PHE A 130 7.69 12.27 12.52
C PHE A 130 8.93 12.94 13.13
N GLY A 131 8.90 14.27 13.27
CA GLY A 131 9.98 15.04 13.87
C GLY A 131 10.20 14.77 15.38
N CYS A 132 9.28 14.07 16.04
CA CYS A 132 9.40 13.71 17.45
C CYS A 132 10.00 12.31 17.66
N LEU A 133 10.34 11.59 16.59
CA LEU A 133 10.88 10.24 16.68
C LEU A 133 12.36 10.29 17.11
N PRO A 134 12.81 9.45 18.07
CA PRO A 134 14.18 9.50 18.59
C PRO A 134 15.27 9.42 17.52
N TYR A 135 15.07 8.61 16.46
CA TYR A 135 16.04 8.48 15.38
C TYR A 135 16.09 9.67 14.41
N VAL A 136 15.15 10.61 14.52
CA VAL A 136 15.14 11.88 13.79
C VAL A 136 15.78 13.00 14.62
N LEU A 137 15.75 12.86 15.95
CA LEU A 137 16.32 13.82 16.90
C LEU A 137 17.78 13.52 17.29
N ALA A 138 18.25 12.30 17.02
CA ALA A 138 19.58 11.82 17.36
C ALA A 138 20.69 12.39 16.46
#